data_AF-A0A6L8EP79-F1
#
_entry.id   AF-A0A6L8EP79-F1
#
_cell.length_a   1.000
_cell.length_b   1.000
_cell.length_c   1.000
_cell.angle_alpha   90.00
_cell.angle_beta   90.00
_cell.angle_gamma   90.00
#
_symmetry.space_group_name_H-M   'P 1'
#
loop_
_entity.id
_entity.type
_entity.pdbx_description
1 polymer ?
#
loop_
_entity_poly.entity_id
_entity_poly.type
_entity_poly.pdbx_seq_one_letter_code
_entity_poly.pdbx_strand_id
1 'polypeptide(L)'
;MKRSYFTAFVVFVGSVALLFATALPSVAASFSGRVVDEAGEPVEGLIIALPSFAGNVPPHQHQRFRGAFPPAQPSETDATGAFSIKNIVTPSVNRLTLFPERNSDYEIRSVEIEGIAFYLDQHQQHFGGFNFAIAPEADIKDVEITVRLRMRIRGRVLSADGTPLHNAQVNLMVKHRDIDGRGRGSGGGTRTLDADGYFVDYVDDGAAYYTVTVTYQGQTVESEEILLEEGQRMDGLVLKFEGEPEQAKTERVVVAPPPRVHDPARFEAARKREREGMWAVNPDNRHAYKMIRCETREEAQERAAAQGTHLLTINDKAEQEWLLEVFGKRENFWIGLTADLKERKQQWDNGEPIIYTNWLSPQEATEITKSAQGSDANPNYVVLVGMTGKWQVARPDSPLIRMTERAILEKANFIIGAPAPEGDVEKR
;
A
#
# COMPACT_ATOMS: atom_id res chain seq x y z
N MET A 1 32.29 -10.27 -90.03
CA MET A 1 31.06 -9.71 -90.64
C MET A 1 30.42 -8.79 -89.61
N LYS A 2 30.37 -7.46 -89.80
CA LYS A 2 29.17 -6.66 -90.24
C LYS A 2 27.91 -7.11 -89.48
N ARG A 3 27.10 -6.33 -88.74
CA ARG A 3 26.74 -4.90 -88.57
C ARG A 3 25.96 -4.83 -87.21
N SER A 4 26.12 -3.83 -86.34
CA SER A 4 25.49 -2.49 -86.31
C SER A 4 23.97 -2.42 -86.06
N TYR A 5 23.63 -1.70 -84.96
CA TYR A 5 22.43 -0.87 -84.68
C TYR A 5 21.08 -1.61 -84.46
N PHE A 6 20.16 -1.25 -83.55
CA PHE A 6 19.80 0.03 -82.94
C PHE A 6 18.92 -0.19 -81.68
N THR A 7 18.79 0.89 -80.91
CA THR A 7 18.22 1.16 -79.59
C THR A 7 16.73 0.81 -79.37
N ALA A 8 16.35 0.48 -78.13
CA ALA A 8 15.08 0.90 -77.54
C ALA A 8 15.24 1.09 -76.02
N PHE A 9 15.15 2.35 -75.60
CA PHE A 9 15.07 2.78 -74.20
C PHE A 9 13.64 2.49 -73.70
N VAL A 10 13.48 1.71 -72.64
CA VAL A 10 12.25 1.67 -71.85
C VAL A 10 12.63 2.02 -70.41
N VAL A 11 12.26 3.23 -70.02
CA VAL A 11 12.36 3.73 -68.64
C VAL A 11 11.27 3.05 -67.83
N PHE A 12 11.66 2.17 -66.91
CA PHE A 12 10.74 1.61 -65.92
C PHE A 12 10.68 2.58 -64.73
N VAL A 13 9.57 3.32 -64.60
CA VAL A 13 9.27 4.09 -63.39
C VAL A 13 8.86 3.09 -62.32
N GLY A 14 9.80 2.73 -61.45
CA GLY A 14 9.53 1.95 -60.24
C GLY A 14 8.87 2.85 -59.21
N SER A 15 7.55 2.72 -59.05
CA SER A 15 6.81 3.26 -57.91
C SER A 15 7.26 2.55 -56.63
N VAL A 16 8.23 3.13 -55.92
CA VAL A 16 8.49 2.77 -54.52
C VAL A 16 7.42 3.47 -53.69
N ALA A 17 6.32 2.75 -53.41
CA ALA A 17 5.40 3.12 -52.36
C ALA A 17 6.14 2.93 -51.02
N LEU A 18 6.78 3.99 -50.53
CA LEU A 18 7.21 4.06 -49.14
C LEU A 18 5.93 4.13 -48.30
N LEU A 19 5.45 2.99 -47.84
CA LEU A 19 4.51 2.92 -46.73
C LEU A 19 5.25 3.45 -45.49
N PHE A 20 5.20 4.76 -45.27
CA PHE A 20 5.32 5.29 -43.93
C PHE A 20 4.10 4.77 -43.16
N ALA A 21 4.25 3.62 -42.53
CA ALA A 21 3.49 3.36 -41.31
C ALA A 21 3.93 4.43 -40.31
N THR A 22 3.27 5.59 -40.35
CA THR A 22 3.20 6.43 -39.17
C THR A 22 2.44 5.59 -38.16
N ALA A 23 3.18 4.84 -37.34
CA ALA A 23 2.66 4.45 -36.04
C ALA A 23 2.23 5.77 -35.40
N LEU A 24 0.91 5.99 -35.31
CA LEU A 24 0.39 7.05 -34.47
C LEU A 24 1.08 6.84 -33.11
N PRO A 25 1.68 7.89 -32.50
CA PRO A 25 2.22 7.73 -31.16
C PRO A 25 1.06 7.23 -30.30
N SER A 26 1.15 5.99 -29.78
CA SER A 26 0.22 5.50 -28.76
C SER A 26 0.19 6.57 -27.70
N VAL A 27 -0.97 7.15 -27.42
CA VAL A 27 -1.05 8.24 -26.45
C VAL A 27 -0.67 7.62 -25.12
N ALA A 28 0.52 7.94 -24.61
CA ALA A 28 0.99 7.34 -23.38
C ALA A 28 0.06 7.78 -22.23
N ALA A 29 -0.19 6.89 -21.28
CA ALA A 29 -1.13 7.16 -20.20
C ALA A 29 -0.65 8.35 -19.34
N SER A 30 -1.59 9.01 -18.67
CA SER A 30 -1.30 10.12 -17.76
C SER A 30 -2.06 9.99 -16.45
N PHE A 31 -1.49 10.59 -15.40
CA PHE A 31 -1.98 10.50 -14.03
C PHE A 31 -1.81 11.86 -13.36
N SER A 32 -2.92 12.48 -12.97
CA SER A 32 -2.95 13.85 -12.46
C SER A 32 -3.97 14.02 -11.34
N GLY A 33 -3.70 14.99 -10.47
CA GLY A 33 -4.50 15.18 -9.27
C GLY A 33 -3.89 16.24 -8.36
N ARG A 34 -4.24 16.15 -7.07
CA ARG A 34 -3.68 17.01 -6.02
C ARG A 34 -3.24 16.22 -4.80
N VAL A 35 -2.32 16.79 -4.04
CA VAL A 35 -1.89 16.30 -2.74
C VAL A 35 -2.36 17.23 -1.65
N VAL A 36 -2.97 16.67 -0.61
CA VAL A 36 -3.47 17.38 0.57
C VAL A 36 -2.98 16.71 1.86
N ASP A 37 -2.93 17.47 2.95
CA ASP A 37 -2.68 16.90 4.28
C ASP A 37 -3.95 16.30 4.91
N GLU A 38 -3.86 15.78 6.14
CA GLU A 38 -5.01 15.19 6.85
C GLU A 38 -6.12 16.22 7.19
N ALA A 39 -5.86 17.53 7.08
CA ALA A 39 -6.84 18.59 7.22
C ALA A 39 -7.48 18.98 5.86
N GLY A 40 -6.97 18.45 4.75
CA GLY A 40 -7.40 18.78 3.40
C GLY A 40 -6.68 19.99 2.81
N GLU A 41 -5.65 20.52 3.47
CA GLU A 41 -4.88 21.66 2.99
C GLU A 41 -3.85 21.21 1.93
N PRO A 42 -3.63 21.98 0.85
CA PRO A 42 -2.69 21.60 -0.19
C PRO A 42 -1.24 21.47 0.30
N VAL A 43 -0.51 20.48 -0.24
CA VAL A 43 0.92 20.28 0.06
C VAL A 43 1.77 20.63 -1.16
N GLU A 44 2.51 21.74 -1.08
CA GLU A 44 3.44 22.23 -2.13
C GLU A 44 4.84 21.59 -2.01
N GLY A 45 5.55 21.47 -3.15
CA GLY A 45 6.95 21.05 -3.19
C GLY A 45 7.20 19.56 -2.96
N LEU A 46 6.15 18.74 -2.93
CA LEU A 46 6.26 17.29 -2.75
C LEU A 46 6.42 16.61 -4.11
N ILE A 47 7.47 15.80 -4.26
CA ILE A 47 7.74 15.10 -5.52
C ILE A 47 7.01 13.75 -5.54
N ILE A 48 6.10 13.60 -6.50
CA ILE A 48 5.31 12.40 -6.77
C ILE A 48 5.89 11.68 -7.98
N ALA A 49 6.05 10.37 -7.87
CA ALA A 49 6.54 9.54 -8.97
C ALA A 49 5.74 8.24 -9.11
N LEU A 50 5.74 7.71 -10.33
CA LEU A 50 5.15 6.42 -10.70
C LEU A 50 6.20 5.54 -11.40
N PRO A 51 7.22 5.03 -10.68
CA PRO A 51 8.07 3.98 -11.21
C PRO A 51 7.23 2.77 -11.68
N SER A 52 7.51 2.33 -12.91
CA SER A 52 6.81 1.23 -13.57
C SER A 52 7.63 -0.08 -13.51
N PHE A 53 6.93 -1.21 -13.43
CA PHE A 53 7.49 -2.55 -13.42
C PHE A 53 6.79 -3.45 -14.46
N ALA A 54 7.51 -4.45 -14.98
CA ALA A 54 6.94 -5.43 -15.89
C ALA A 54 5.89 -6.29 -15.16
N GLY A 55 4.64 -6.27 -15.63
CA GLY A 55 3.50 -6.89 -14.94
C GLY A 55 3.48 -8.43 -14.89
N ASN A 56 4.39 -9.12 -15.59
CA ASN A 56 4.48 -10.59 -15.58
C ASN A 56 5.56 -11.12 -14.61
N VAL A 57 6.16 -10.25 -13.81
CA VAL A 57 7.25 -10.60 -12.89
C VAL A 57 6.70 -10.53 -11.46
N PRO A 58 6.89 -11.56 -10.62
CA PRO A 58 6.44 -11.52 -9.23
C PRO A 58 7.07 -10.36 -8.42
N PRO A 59 6.36 -9.81 -7.40
CA PRO A 59 6.80 -8.65 -6.62
C PRO A 59 8.22 -8.72 -6.05
N HIS A 60 8.61 -9.89 -5.54
CA HIS A 60 9.92 -10.16 -4.96
C HIS A 60 11.07 -10.16 -5.99
N GLN A 61 10.76 -10.22 -7.29
CA GLN A 61 11.74 -10.20 -8.37
C GLN A 61 11.81 -8.85 -9.11
N HIS A 62 10.94 -7.89 -8.79
CA HIS A 62 10.92 -6.56 -9.42
C HIS A 62 12.23 -5.79 -9.28
N GLN A 63 13.00 -5.99 -8.19
CA GLN A 63 14.32 -5.36 -8.01
C GLN A 63 15.32 -5.73 -9.12
N ARG A 64 15.13 -6.88 -9.79
CA ARG A 64 16.02 -7.37 -10.85
C ARG A 64 15.73 -6.78 -12.25
N PHE A 65 14.60 -6.09 -12.45
CA PHE A 65 14.16 -5.58 -13.76
C PHE A 65 14.20 -4.05 -13.86
N ARG A 66 15.19 -3.41 -13.24
CA ARG A 66 15.38 -1.94 -13.21
C ARG A 66 15.77 -1.29 -14.56
N GLY A 67 15.60 -1.99 -15.69
CA GLY A 67 16.24 -1.63 -16.96
C GLY A 67 15.35 -1.61 -18.20
N ALA A 68 14.02 -1.68 -18.09
CA ALA A 68 13.20 -1.84 -19.30
C ALA A 68 12.76 -0.52 -19.96
N PHE A 69 12.58 0.59 -19.24
CA PHE A 69 12.04 1.83 -19.80
C PHE A 69 12.53 3.08 -19.03
N PRO A 70 12.72 4.25 -19.68
CA PRO A 70 12.92 5.50 -18.94
C PRO A 70 11.69 5.73 -18.04
N PRO A 71 11.87 6.00 -16.73
CA PRO A 71 10.74 6.21 -15.83
C PRO A 71 9.94 7.44 -16.27
N ALA A 72 8.61 7.40 -16.07
CA ALA A 72 7.79 8.59 -16.21
C ALA A 72 8.38 9.72 -15.36
N GLN A 73 8.41 10.94 -15.89
CA GLN A 73 9.02 12.06 -15.17
C GLN A 73 8.23 12.31 -13.87
N PRO A 74 8.90 12.34 -12.71
CA PRO A 74 8.27 12.75 -11.46
C PRO A 74 7.67 14.16 -11.58
N SER A 75 6.60 14.42 -10.85
CA SER A 75 5.97 15.73 -10.75
C SER A 75 6.14 16.27 -9.35
N GLU A 76 6.68 17.48 -9.23
CA GLU A 76 6.62 18.25 -8.00
C GLU A 76 5.24 18.92 -7.88
N THR A 77 4.66 18.96 -6.68
CA THR A 77 3.38 19.62 -6.45
C THR A 77 3.53 21.14 -6.45
N ASP A 78 2.58 21.84 -7.08
CA ASP A 78 2.52 23.30 -7.03
C ASP A 78 1.85 23.83 -5.74
N ALA A 79 1.70 25.15 -5.62
CA ALA A 79 1.08 25.82 -4.48
C ALA A 79 -0.39 25.41 -4.20
N THR A 80 -1.06 24.77 -5.17
CA THR A 80 -2.40 24.20 -5.01
C THR A 80 -2.37 22.70 -4.71
N GLY A 81 -1.18 22.15 -4.50
CA GLY A 81 -0.93 20.73 -4.31
C GLY A 81 -1.04 19.93 -5.61
N ALA A 82 -1.23 20.57 -6.76
CA ALA A 82 -1.50 19.88 -8.01
C ALA A 82 -0.25 19.21 -8.58
N PHE A 83 -0.41 18.02 -9.16
CA PHE A 83 0.66 17.27 -9.84
C PHE A 83 0.16 16.68 -11.17
N SER A 84 1.07 16.45 -12.11
CA SER A 84 0.75 15.77 -13.38
C SER A 84 1.94 14.95 -13.88
N ILE A 85 1.74 13.63 -13.97
CA ILE A 85 2.70 12.67 -14.52
C ILE A 85 2.18 12.23 -15.89
N LYS A 86 3.04 12.40 -16.92
CA LYS A 86 2.73 12.07 -18.31
C LYS A 86 3.69 11.00 -18.82
N ASN A 87 3.37 10.44 -19.98
CA ASN A 87 4.19 9.45 -20.66
C ASN A 87 4.37 8.16 -19.86
N ILE A 88 3.32 7.73 -19.16
CA ILE A 88 3.34 6.48 -18.40
C ILE A 88 3.27 5.32 -19.40
N VAL A 89 4.29 4.47 -19.38
CA VAL A 89 4.41 3.32 -20.28
C VAL A 89 3.46 2.22 -19.84
N THR A 90 2.65 1.71 -20.75
CA THR A 90 1.65 0.66 -20.51
C THR A 90 1.81 -0.49 -21.52
N PRO A 91 1.43 -1.74 -21.18
CA PRO A 91 0.93 -2.20 -19.88
C PRO A 91 2.05 -2.34 -18.85
N SER A 92 1.87 -1.74 -17.67
CA SER A 92 2.83 -1.83 -16.56
C SER A 92 2.11 -1.77 -15.22
N VAL A 93 2.75 -2.31 -14.19
CA VAL A 93 2.38 -2.06 -12.79
C VAL A 93 3.15 -0.83 -12.34
N ASN A 94 2.45 0.17 -11.82
CA ASN A 94 3.01 1.43 -11.35
C ASN A 94 2.96 1.51 -9.83
N ARG A 95 3.96 2.14 -9.22
CA ARG A 95 4.01 2.33 -7.76
C ARG A 95 4.02 3.81 -7.41
N LEU A 96 2.95 4.32 -6.82
CA LEU A 96 2.89 5.70 -6.32
C LEU A 96 3.89 5.92 -5.19
N THR A 97 4.92 6.72 -5.47
CA THR A 97 6.08 6.91 -4.59
C THR A 97 6.27 8.39 -4.30
N LEU A 98 6.51 8.73 -3.02
CA LEU A 98 6.96 10.07 -2.60
C LEU A 98 8.49 10.13 -2.61
N PHE A 99 9.03 11.23 -3.10
CA PHE A 99 10.47 11.47 -3.14
C PHE A 99 10.92 12.53 -2.11
N PRO A 100 12.13 12.40 -1.54
CA PRO A 100 13.11 11.34 -1.79
C PRO A 100 12.65 9.96 -1.29
N GLU A 101 12.87 8.90 -2.08
CA GLU A 101 12.41 7.54 -1.73
C GLU A 101 12.98 7.14 -0.35
N ARG A 102 12.10 6.70 0.57
CA ARG A 102 12.39 6.37 2.00
C ARG A 102 12.73 7.54 2.93
N ASN A 103 13.07 8.71 2.40
CA ASN A 103 13.44 9.90 3.17
C ASN A 103 12.50 11.10 2.95
N SER A 104 11.35 10.86 2.30
CA SER A 104 10.27 11.83 2.19
C SER A 104 9.82 12.26 3.59
N ASP A 105 9.62 13.56 3.75
CA ASP A 105 9.05 14.16 4.95
C ASP A 105 7.60 13.71 5.17
N TYR A 106 6.94 13.31 4.10
CA TYR A 106 5.56 12.86 4.11
C TYR A 106 5.47 11.36 3.87
N GLU A 107 4.39 10.80 4.40
CA GLU A 107 3.91 9.46 4.13
C GLU A 107 2.49 9.53 3.57
N ILE A 108 2.19 8.63 2.65
CA ILE A 108 0.86 8.54 2.04
C ILE A 108 -0.07 7.89 3.07
N ARG A 109 -1.20 8.54 3.36
CA ARG A 109 -2.27 8.01 4.20
C ARG A 109 -3.38 7.41 3.36
N SER A 110 -3.75 8.12 2.30
CA SER A 110 -4.70 7.63 1.31
C SER A 110 -4.45 8.17 -0.08
N VAL A 111 -5.03 7.46 -1.04
CA VAL A 111 -5.11 7.85 -2.44
C VAL A 111 -6.54 7.61 -2.88
N GLU A 112 -7.23 8.62 -3.36
CA GLU A 112 -8.52 8.47 -4.02
C GLU A 112 -8.32 8.52 -5.53
N ILE A 113 -8.81 7.49 -6.23
CA ILE A 113 -8.73 7.39 -7.69
C ILE A 113 -10.08 6.93 -8.20
N GLU A 114 -10.67 7.69 -9.13
CA GLU A 114 -11.98 7.38 -9.73
C GLU A 114 -13.10 7.12 -8.69
N GLY A 115 -13.10 7.89 -7.60
CA GLY A 115 -14.09 7.79 -6.51
C GLY A 115 -13.86 6.59 -5.56
N ILE A 116 -12.72 5.91 -5.66
CA ILE A 116 -12.33 4.81 -4.77
C ILE A 116 -11.15 5.26 -3.92
N ALA A 117 -11.35 5.31 -2.61
CA ALA A 117 -10.31 5.61 -1.64
C ALA A 117 -9.53 4.35 -1.23
N PHE A 118 -8.21 4.41 -1.40
CA PHE A 118 -7.21 3.45 -0.95
C PHE A 118 -6.49 4.03 0.26
N TYR A 119 -6.47 3.34 1.40
CA TYR A 119 -5.73 3.78 2.60
C TYR A 119 -4.52 2.86 2.81
N LEU A 120 -3.39 3.41 3.23
CA LEU A 120 -2.15 2.66 3.44
C LEU A 120 -1.89 2.44 4.94
N ASP A 121 -1.82 1.16 5.36
CA ASP A 121 -1.38 0.76 6.70
C ASP A 121 0.15 0.69 6.78
N GLN A 122 0.73 1.52 7.64
CA GLN A 122 2.18 1.68 7.81
C GLN A 122 2.83 0.54 8.59
N HIS A 123 2.06 -0.23 9.37
CA HIS A 123 2.58 -1.41 10.06
C HIS A 123 2.83 -2.59 9.10
N GLN A 124 2.22 -2.57 7.91
CA GLN A 124 2.42 -3.61 6.89
C GLN A 124 3.27 -3.13 5.71
N GLN A 125 3.18 -1.86 5.34
CA GLN A 125 3.87 -1.29 4.18
C GLN A 125 5.14 -0.54 4.62
N HIS A 126 6.07 -1.25 5.26
CA HIS A 126 7.21 -0.58 5.90
C HIS A 126 8.06 0.25 4.94
N PHE A 127 8.16 -0.08 3.65
CA PHE A 127 8.72 0.82 2.64
C PHE A 127 8.25 0.38 1.25
N GLY A 128 7.18 0.97 0.74
CA GLY A 128 6.72 0.65 -0.61
C GLY A 128 5.44 1.40 -0.93
N GLY A 129 5.50 2.28 -1.92
CA GLY A 129 4.35 3.01 -2.42
C GLY A 129 3.15 2.15 -2.84
N PHE A 130 2.03 2.78 -3.17
CA PHE A 130 0.81 2.11 -3.61
C PHE A 130 0.96 1.54 -5.04
N ASN A 131 0.85 0.22 -5.21
CA ASN A 131 0.98 -0.45 -6.51
C ASN A 131 -0.38 -0.60 -7.21
N PHE A 132 -0.44 -0.29 -8.51
CA PHE A 132 -1.66 -0.42 -9.33
C PHE A 132 -1.31 -0.50 -10.82
N ALA A 133 -2.22 -1.05 -11.63
CA ALA A 133 -2.11 -1.02 -13.08
C ALA A 133 -2.91 0.16 -13.65
N ILE A 134 -2.40 0.76 -14.73
CA ILE A 134 -3.09 1.81 -15.50
C ILE A 134 -3.38 1.25 -16.89
N ALA A 135 -4.62 1.40 -17.36
CA ALA A 135 -4.99 0.98 -18.71
C ALA A 135 -4.16 1.74 -19.78
N PRO A 136 -3.84 1.11 -20.92
CA PRO A 136 -3.19 1.80 -22.02
C PRO A 136 -3.98 3.04 -22.45
N GLU A 137 -3.25 4.14 -22.66
CA GLU A 137 -3.80 5.42 -23.11
C GLU A 137 -4.80 6.09 -22.14
N ALA A 138 -4.89 5.60 -20.90
CA ALA A 138 -5.76 6.19 -19.90
C ALA A 138 -5.33 7.61 -19.48
N ASP A 139 -6.31 8.49 -19.31
CA ASP A 139 -6.14 9.85 -18.81
C ASP A 139 -6.77 9.95 -17.41
N ILE A 140 -6.00 9.55 -16.39
CA ILE A 140 -6.45 9.52 -15.01
C ILE A 140 -6.36 10.92 -14.41
N LYS A 141 -7.51 11.44 -14.00
CA LYS A 141 -7.67 12.78 -13.42
C LYS A 141 -8.31 12.71 -12.05
N ASP A 142 -8.30 13.87 -11.39
CA ASP A 142 -8.98 14.09 -10.10
C ASP A 142 -8.51 13.12 -9.00
N VAL A 143 -7.24 12.68 -9.09
CA VAL A 143 -6.62 11.89 -8.03
C VAL A 143 -6.43 12.78 -6.81
N GLU A 144 -6.79 12.30 -5.63
CA GLU A 144 -6.50 12.99 -4.37
C GLU A 144 -5.58 12.12 -3.52
N ILE A 145 -4.36 12.60 -3.26
CA ILE A 145 -3.42 11.94 -2.36
C ILE A 145 -3.47 12.65 -1.02
N THR A 146 -3.89 11.95 0.02
CA THR A 146 -3.81 12.47 1.39
C THR A 146 -2.49 12.00 2.02
N VAL A 147 -1.71 12.94 2.53
CA VAL A 147 -0.43 12.67 3.20
C VAL A 147 -0.44 13.12 4.66
N ARG A 148 0.48 12.57 5.43
CA ARG A 148 0.78 12.99 6.80
C ARG A 148 2.28 13.23 6.92
N LEU A 149 2.68 14.16 7.79
CA LEU A 149 4.08 14.30 8.17
C LEU A 149 4.56 13.04 8.86
N ARG A 150 5.65 12.45 8.34
CA ARG A 150 6.33 11.35 9.03
C ARG A 150 6.92 11.84 10.34
N MET A 151 6.85 10.98 11.34
CA MET A 151 7.52 11.21 12.60
C MET A 151 9.03 11.17 12.38
N ARG A 152 9.74 12.13 12.96
CA ARG A 152 11.20 12.21 12.83
C ARG A 152 11.85 12.77 14.08
N ILE A 153 13.11 12.39 14.28
CA ILE A 153 14.02 13.01 15.21
C ILE A 153 15.18 13.60 14.40
N ARG A 154 15.33 14.91 14.47
CA ARG A 154 16.48 15.64 13.96
C ARG A 154 17.28 16.18 15.14
N GLY A 155 18.57 15.87 15.15
CA GLY A 155 19.45 16.24 16.24
C GLY A 155 20.80 16.78 15.75
N ARG A 156 21.38 17.69 16.53
CA ARG A 156 22.74 18.24 16.30
C ARG A 156 23.74 17.55 17.22
N VAL A 157 24.85 17.09 16.66
CA VAL A 157 25.92 16.46 17.43
C VAL A 157 27.09 17.42 17.57
N LEU A 158 27.53 17.64 18.81
CA LEU A 158 28.61 18.55 19.18
C LEU A 158 29.74 17.79 19.88
N SER A 159 30.99 18.20 19.64
CA SER A 159 32.14 17.79 20.44
C SER A 159 32.11 18.44 21.83
N ALA A 160 33.02 18.02 22.71
CA ALA A 160 33.11 18.50 24.10
C ALA A 160 33.34 20.01 24.24
N ASP A 161 34.02 20.63 23.28
CA ASP A 161 34.20 22.08 23.18
C ASP A 161 32.94 22.82 22.70
N GLY A 162 31.89 22.10 22.28
CA GLY A 162 30.65 22.66 21.74
C GLY A 162 30.68 22.89 20.22
N THR A 163 31.76 22.53 19.54
CA THR A 163 31.86 22.62 18.08
C THR A 163 30.99 21.55 17.41
N PRO A 164 30.24 21.85 16.35
CA PRO A 164 29.49 20.83 15.63
C PRO A 164 30.39 19.80 14.94
N LEU A 165 29.96 18.54 14.93
CA LEU A 165 30.66 17.49 14.21
C LEU A 165 30.29 17.53 12.71
N HIS A 166 30.98 18.38 11.97
CA HIS A 166 30.73 18.61 10.54
C HIS A 166 31.05 17.39 9.68
N ASN A 167 30.09 16.93 8.87
CA ASN A 167 30.27 15.84 7.89
C ASN A 167 30.82 14.52 8.48
N ALA A 168 30.70 14.33 9.79
CA ALA A 168 31.28 13.18 10.48
C ALA A 168 30.42 11.93 10.29
N GLN A 169 31.06 10.75 10.20
CA GLN A 169 30.36 9.48 10.31
C GLN A 169 30.23 9.09 11.77
N VAL A 170 28.99 8.97 12.23
CA VAL A 170 28.64 8.57 13.59
C VAL A 170 27.81 7.30 13.54
N ASN A 171 27.84 6.49 14.60
CA ASN A 171 26.88 5.40 14.76
C ASN A 171 25.69 5.91 15.57
N LEU A 172 24.50 5.88 14.97
CA LEU A 172 23.25 6.29 15.61
C LEU A 172 22.46 5.06 16.04
N MET A 173 21.95 5.04 17.26
CA MET A 173 21.00 4.05 17.75
C MET A 173 19.78 4.77 18.32
N VAL A 174 18.60 4.43 17.82
CA VAL A 174 17.32 4.91 18.31
C VAL A 174 16.60 3.74 18.95
N LYS A 175 16.38 3.83 20.26
CA LYS A 175 15.57 2.87 21.00
C LYS A 175 14.16 3.42 21.13
N HIS A 176 13.16 2.56 21.05
CA HIS A 176 11.79 2.91 21.41
C HIS A 176 11.28 2.00 22.51
N ARG A 177 10.35 2.53 23.29
CA ARG A 177 9.55 1.82 24.28
C ARG A 177 8.12 2.30 24.20
N ASP A 178 7.20 1.37 24.01
CA ASP A 178 5.78 1.67 23.93
C ASP A 178 5.33 2.44 25.18
N ILE A 179 4.33 3.30 25.02
CA ILE A 179 3.81 4.12 26.11
C ILE A 179 3.26 3.25 27.25
N ASP A 180 2.70 2.08 26.92
CA ASP A 180 2.20 1.08 27.88
C ASP A 180 3.30 0.19 28.47
N GLY A 181 4.54 0.35 28.01
CA GLY A 181 5.74 -0.36 28.46
C GLY A 181 5.84 -1.82 28.00
N ARG A 182 4.95 -2.31 27.12
CA ARG A 182 4.91 -3.72 26.72
C ARG A 182 5.82 -4.05 25.53
N GLY A 183 5.98 -3.12 24.59
CA GLY A 183 6.91 -3.25 23.47
C GLY A 183 8.17 -2.43 23.66
N ARG A 184 9.29 -2.96 23.15
CA ARG A 184 10.57 -2.28 23.04
C ARG A 184 11.27 -2.71 21.77
N GLY A 185 11.98 -1.79 21.16
CA GLY A 185 12.80 -2.05 19.99
C GLY A 185 13.97 -1.10 19.92
N SER A 186 14.88 -1.41 19.00
CA SER A 186 16.02 -0.55 18.70
C SER A 186 16.36 -0.67 17.23
N GLY A 187 16.46 0.48 16.56
CA GLY A 187 16.98 0.61 15.21
C GLY A 187 18.26 1.45 15.23
N GLY A 188 19.10 1.32 14.21
CA GLY A 188 20.31 2.13 14.16
C GLY A 188 21.25 1.76 13.03
N GLY A 189 22.31 2.54 12.92
CA GLY A 189 23.41 2.31 12.00
C GLY A 189 24.24 3.56 11.79
N THR A 190 25.23 3.44 10.91
CA THR A 190 26.07 4.58 10.54
C THR A 190 25.24 5.67 9.87
N ARG A 191 25.47 6.92 10.29
CA ARG A 191 24.91 8.14 9.70
C ARG A 191 26.06 9.09 9.41
N THR A 192 25.97 9.79 8.28
CA THR A 192 26.83 10.92 7.98
C THR A 192 26.09 12.19 8.39
N LEU A 193 26.67 12.97 9.29
CA LEU A 193 26.13 14.26 9.70
C LEU A 193 26.25 15.27 8.54
N ASP A 194 25.41 16.30 8.53
CA ASP A 194 25.53 17.37 7.55
C ASP A 194 26.67 18.36 7.88
N ALA A 195 26.79 19.38 7.04
CA ALA A 195 27.80 20.43 7.20
C ALA A 195 27.60 21.28 8.46
N ASP A 196 26.48 21.18 9.17
CA ASP A 196 26.20 21.87 10.42
C ASP A 196 26.18 20.91 11.64
N GLY A 197 26.46 19.63 11.42
CA GLY A 197 26.51 18.58 12.43
C GLY A 197 25.16 17.94 12.76
N TYR A 198 24.16 18.05 11.88
CA TYR A 198 22.84 17.43 12.10
C TYR A 198 22.71 16.05 11.47
N PHE A 199 21.90 15.21 12.10
CA PHE A 199 21.28 14.03 11.51
C PHE A 199 19.76 14.21 11.47
N VAL A 200 19.11 13.46 10.58
CA VAL A 200 17.66 13.25 10.55
C VAL A 200 17.42 11.75 10.54
N ASP A 201 16.57 11.27 11.44
CA ASP A 201 16.15 9.87 11.50
C ASP A 201 14.62 9.82 11.60
N TYR A 202 13.97 9.06 10.72
CA TYR A 202 12.52 8.87 10.72
C TYR A 202 12.17 7.71 11.66
N VAL A 203 11.17 7.90 12.52
CA VAL A 203 10.78 6.93 13.54
C VAL A 203 9.39 6.38 13.24
N ASP A 204 9.34 5.21 12.61
CA ASP A 204 8.10 4.63 12.06
C ASP A 204 7.38 3.67 13.03
N ASP A 205 7.91 3.47 14.24
CA ASP A 205 7.35 2.57 15.25
C ASP A 205 6.09 3.13 15.95
N GLY A 206 5.63 4.32 15.54
CA GLY A 206 4.44 4.98 16.06
C GLY A 206 4.65 5.70 17.39
N ALA A 207 3.58 5.90 18.14
CA ALA A 207 3.62 6.67 19.38
C ALA A 207 4.37 5.91 20.50
N ALA A 208 5.51 6.43 20.93
CA ALA A 208 6.40 5.76 21.89
C ALA A 208 7.35 6.75 22.60
N TYR A 209 8.03 6.26 23.64
CA TYR A 209 9.21 6.92 24.20
C TYR A 209 10.44 6.50 23.41
N TYR A 210 11.19 7.49 22.93
CA TYR A 210 12.39 7.30 22.13
C TYR A 210 13.64 7.76 22.90
N THR A 211 14.74 7.06 22.71
CA THR A 211 16.06 7.46 23.21
C THR A 211 17.06 7.36 22.08
N VAL A 212 17.85 8.42 21.90
CA VAL A 212 18.85 8.50 20.84
C VAL A 212 20.24 8.43 21.43
N THR A 213 21.00 7.43 21.00
CA THR A 213 22.40 7.23 21.36
C THR A 213 23.27 7.51 20.14
N VAL A 214 24.29 8.34 20.27
CA VAL A 214 25.30 8.60 19.24
C VAL A 214 26.66 8.14 19.74
N THR A 215 27.33 7.30 18.96
CA THR A 215 28.70 6.86 19.20
C THR A 215 29.63 7.42 18.13
N TYR A 216 30.71 8.07 18.56
CA TYR A 216 31.74 8.62 17.69
C TYR A 216 33.11 8.45 18.34
N GLN A 217 34.08 7.91 17.60
CA GLN A 217 35.46 7.70 18.07
C GLN A 217 35.59 7.01 19.44
N GLY A 218 34.68 6.07 19.75
CA GLY A 218 34.67 5.32 21.00
C GLY A 218 34.00 6.03 22.18
N GLN A 219 33.58 7.29 22.02
CA GLN A 219 32.73 7.99 22.97
C GLN A 219 31.25 7.81 22.61
N THR A 220 30.39 7.84 23.62
CA THR A 220 28.94 7.70 23.46
C THR A 220 28.23 8.80 24.24
N VAL A 221 27.21 9.41 23.63
CA VAL A 221 26.27 10.33 24.25
C VAL A 221 24.85 9.82 24.02
N GLU A 222 24.00 9.91 25.02
CA GLU A 222 22.60 9.46 24.95
C GLU A 222 21.68 10.63 25.33
N SER A 223 20.55 10.75 24.63
CA SER A 223 19.52 11.73 24.93
C SER A 223 18.73 11.35 26.19
N GLU A 224 17.97 12.31 26.73
CA GLU A 224 16.84 11.96 27.58
C GLU A 224 15.76 11.18 26.80
N GLU A 225 14.79 10.58 27.50
CA GLU A 225 13.62 9.99 26.86
C GLU A 225 12.75 11.08 26.20
N ILE A 226 12.45 10.90 24.92
CA ILE A 226 11.65 11.79 24.10
C ILE A 226 10.31 11.10 23.84
N LEU A 227 9.21 11.63 24.36
CA LEU A 227 7.88 11.17 23.97
C LEU A 227 7.52 11.75 22.61
N LEU A 228 7.22 10.89 21.63
CA LEU A 228 6.65 11.30 20.35
C LEU A 228 5.33 10.58 20.10
N GLU A 229 4.28 11.34 19.80
CA GLU A 229 2.99 10.81 19.34
C GLU A 229 2.90 10.81 17.81
N GLU A 230 1.87 10.15 17.25
CA GLU A 230 1.70 10.04 15.79
C GLU A 230 1.74 11.38 15.06
N GLY A 231 2.56 11.45 14.01
CA GLY A 231 2.75 12.65 13.20
C GLY A 231 3.62 13.75 13.84
N GLN A 232 4.10 13.57 15.07
CA GLN A 232 4.97 14.56 15.74
C GLN A 232 6.43 14.45 15.29
N ARG A 233 7.15 15.58 15.39
CA ARG A 233 8.56 15.69 15.03
C ARG A 233 9.36 16.34 16.16
N MET A 234 10.55 15.80 16.43
CA MET A 234 11.53 16.40 17.34
C MET A 234 12.68 16.99 16.51
N ASP A 235 12.69 18.30 16.27
CA ASP A 235 13.71 18.95 15.42
C ASP A 235 14.83 19.69 16.19
N GLY A 236 14.76 19.68 17.52
CA GLY A 236 15.61 20.47 18.41
C GLY A 236 16.56 19.67 19.30
N LEU A 237 16.79 18.39 19.01
CA LEU A 237 17.66 17.55 19.86
C LEU A 237 19.13 18.02 19.74
N VAL A 238 19.82 18.16 20.87
CA VAL A 238 21.26 18.46 20.90
C VAL A 238 21.96 17.39 21.73
N LEU A 239 22.98 16.77 21.14
CA LEU A 239 23.80 15.74 21.76
C LEU A 239 25.25 16.23 21.79
N LYS A 240 25.77 16.50 22.99
CA LYS A 240 27.13 16.98 23.19
C LYS A 240 27.94 15.91 23.91
N PHE A 241 29.06 15.49 23.34
CA PHE A 241 30.00 14.62 24.04
C PHE A 241 30.58 15.36 25.24
N GLU A 242 30.67 14.72 26.41
CA GLU A 242 31.31 15.32 27.57
C GLU A 242 32.84 15.19 27.47
N GLY A 243 33.56 16.20 27.96
CA GLY A 243 34.97 16.03 28.36
C GLY A 243 35.05 15.22 29.67
N GLU A 244 36.23 15.04 30.27
CA GLU A 244 36.30 14.43 31.63
C GLU A 244 35.25 15.06 32.56
N PRO A 245 34.53 14.23 33.35
CA PRO A 245 33.19 14.60 33.80
C PRO A 245 33.25 15.64 34.91
N GLU A 246 32.71 16.83 34.63
CA GLU A 246 32.25 17.75 35.68
C GLU A 246 30.72 17.62 35.77
N GLN A 247 30.27 17.15 36.94
CA GLN A 247 28.88 16.81 37.21
C GLN A 247 27.94 18.00 36.99
N ALA A 248 27.20 18.01 35.87
CA ALA A 248 26.06 18.90 35.68
C ALA A 248 24.76 18.12 35.97
N LYS A 249 24.02 18.57 36.99
CA LYS A 249 22.63 18.14 37.24
C LYS A 249 21.72 18.80 36.21
N THR A 250 20.98 18.02 35.44
CA THR A 250 19.98 18.51 34.49
C THR A 250 18.58 18.52 35.12
N GLU A 251 17.92 19.67 35.09
CA GLU A 251 16.48 19.79 35.37
C GLU A 251 15.68 19.37 34.13
N ARG A 252 14.64 18.55 34.36
CA ARG A 252 13.70 18.08 33.33
C ARG A 252 12.93 19.27 32.73
N VAL A 253 13.10 19.51 31.44
CA VAL A 253 12.16 20.35 30.68
C VAL A 253 10.94 19.51 30.34
N VAL A 254 9.92 19.57 31.19
CA VAL A 254 8.60 19.01 30.88
C VAL A 254 7.95 19.91 29.83
N VAL A 255 8.02 19.51 28.56
CA VAL A 255 7.18 20.10 27.52
C VAL A 255 5.74 19.74 27.86
N ALA A 256 4.93 20.74 28.21
CA ALA A 256 3.52 20.51 28.49
C ALA A 256 2.86 19.91 27.23
N PRO A 257 2.07 18.84 27.38
CA PRO A 257 1.38 18.25 26.23
C PRO A 257 0.51 19.33 25.58
N PRO A 258 0.51 19.43 24.24
CA PRO A 258 -0.45 20.29 23.57
C PRO A 258 -1.86 19.88 24.02
N PRO A 259 -2.77 20.85 24.22
CA PRO A 259 -4.12 20.54 24.63
C PRO A 259 -4.71 19.52 23.64
N ARG A 260 -5.25 18.41 24.16
CA ARG A 260 -5.98 17.44 23.34
C ARG A 260 -7.10 18.17 22.62
N VAL A 261 -6.92 18.40 21.33
CA VAL A 261 -7.98 18.93 20.48
C VAL A 261 -8.98 17.80 20.31
N HIS A 262 -10.05 17.85 21.10
CA HIS A 262 -11.18 16.96 20.91
C HIS A 262 -11.92 17.43 19.66
N ASP A 263 -11.62 16.81 18.53
CA ASP A 263 -12.31 17.02 17.26
C ASP A 263 -13.25 15.82 16.97
N PRO A 264 -14.55 15.92 17.30
CA PRO A 264 -15.51 14.86 17.07
C PRO A 264 -15.62 14.48 15.58
N ALA A 265 -15.40 15.44 14.67
CA ALA A 265 -15.49 15.18 13.24
C ALA A 265 -14.32 14.30 12.78
N ARG A 266 -13.11 14.53 13.29
CA ARG A 266 -11.95 13.66 13.04
C ARG A 266 -12.16 12.23 13.55
N PHE A 267 -12.75 12.07 14.74
CA PHE A 267 -13.04 10.74 15.30
C PHE A 267 -14.15 10.03 14.54
N GLU A 268 -15.21 10.73 14.15
CA GLU A 268 -16.28 10.12 13.36
C GLU A 268 -15.79 9.76 11.95
N ALA A 269 -14.95 10.59 11.34
CA ALA A 269 -14.27 10.26 10.10
C ALA A 269 -13.38 9.01 10.25
N ALA A 270 -12.64 8.87 11.36
CA ALA A 270 -11.84 7.67 11.64
C ALA A 270 -12.70 6.42 11.81
N ARG A 271 -13.81 6.49 12.55
CA ARG A 271 -14.75 5.37 12.71
C ARG A 271 -15.45 5.01 11.41
N LYS A 272 -15.79 6.03 10.61
CA LYS A 272 -16.36 5.83 9.27
C LYS A 272 -15.36 5.09 8.37
N ARG A 273 -14.09 5.52 8.35
CA ARG A 273 -13.00 4.82 7.63
C ARG A 273 -12.84 3.36 8.07
N GLU A 274 -12.85 3.09 9.36
CA GLU A 274 -12.75 1.72 9.90
C GLU A 274 -13.96 0.85 9.49
N ARG A 275 -15.17 1.42 9.50
CA ARG A 275 -16.39 0.71 9.06
C ARG A 275 -16.40 0.45 7.55
N GLU A 276 -15.93 1.42 6.77
CA GLU A 276 -15.95 1.34 5.31
C GLU A 276 -14.87 0.40 4.77
N GLY A 277 -13.72 0.25 5.44
CA GLY A 277 -12.68 -0.69 5.04
C GLY A 277 -11.69 -0.14 4.01
N MET A 278 -10.55 -0.81 3.83
CA MET A 278 -9.48 -0.38 2.90
C MET A 278 -9.38 -1.33 1.70
N TRP A 279 -9.31 -0.79 0.48
CA TRP A 279 -9.07 -1.58 -0.73
C TRP A 279 -7.56 -1.89 -0.89
N ALA A 280 -7.23 -3.15 -1.15
CA ALA A 280 -5.89 -3.63 -1.49
C ALA A 280 -5.93 -4.35 -2.85
N VAL A 281 -5.02 -4.01 -3.75
CA VAL A 281 -4.97 -4.64 -5.08
C VAL A 281 -3.93 -5.75 -5.07
N ASN A 282 -4.33 -6.96 -5.42
CA ASN A 282 -3.38 -8.04 -5.65
C ASN A 282 -2.73 -7.82 -7.03
N PRO A 283 -1.40 -7.57 -7.10
CA PRO A 283 -0.74 -7.26 -8.35
C PRO A 283 -0.71 -8.45 -9.32
N ASP A 284 -0.81 -9.68 -8.83
CA ASP A 284 -0.66 -10.90 -9.63
C ASP A 284 -1.95 -11.23 -10.39
N ASN A 285 -3.13 -11.07 -9.78
CA ASN A 285 -4.41 -11.30 -10.45
C ASN A 285 -5.15 -10.01 -10.85
N ARG A 286 -4.69 -8.84 -10.37
CA ARG A 286 -5.28 -7.51 -10.60
C ARG A 286 -6.68 -7.35 -10.00
N HIS A 287 -7.05 -8.13 -9.00
CA HIS A 287 -8.30 -7.95 -8.27
C HIS A 287 -8.07 -6.98 -7.11
N ALA A 288 -9.10 -6.21 -6.75
CA ALA A 288 -9.09 -5.38 -5.56
C ALA A 288 -9.90 -6.06 -4.46
N TYR A 289 -9.42 -5.99 -3.22
CA TYR A 289 -10.03 -6.64 -2.06
C TYR A 289 -10.23 -5.64 -0.94
N LYS A 290 -11.31 -5.73 -0.18
CA LYS A 290 -11.60 -4.81 0.93
C LYS A 290 -12.07 -5.53 2.16
N MET A 291 -11.39 -5.36 3.29
CA MET A 291 -11.92 -5.82 4.57
C MET A 291 -12.99 -4.86 5.08
N ILE A 292 -14.17 -5.35 5.43
CA ILE A 292 -15.24 -4.59 6.09
C ILE A 292 -15.60 -5.20 7.44
N ARG A 293 -16.13 -4.38 8.36
CA ARG A 293 -16.78 -4.86 9.58
C ARG A 293 -18.25 -5.17 9.30
N CYS A 294 -18.73 -6.31 9.77
CA CYS A 294 -20.12 -6.77 9.61
C CYS A 294 -20.42 -7.86 10.63
N GLU A 295 -21.59 -7.83 11.27
CA GLU A 295 -21.95 -8.82 12.29
C GLU A 295 -22.49 -10.11 11.68
N THR A 296 -23.00 -10.03 10.45
CA THR A 296 -23.58 -11.16 9.73
C THR A 296 -23.05 -11.23 8.30
N ARG A 297 -23.11 -12.42 7.71
CA ARG A 297 -22.71 -12.60 6.31
C ARG A 297 -23.69 -11.93 5.36
N GLU A 298 -24.97 -11.92 5.71
CA GLU A 298 -26.04 -11.27 4.96
C GLU A 298 -25.77 -9.76 4.87
N GLU A 299 -25.42 -9.12 5.98
CA GLU A 299 -24.96 -7.72 5.99
C GLU A 299 -23.73 -7.52 5.09
N ALA A 300 -22.79 -8.48 5.12
CA ALA A 300 -21.62 -8.43 4.26
C ALA A 300 -21.98 -8.50 2.76
N GLN A 301 -22.93 -9.36 2.38
CA GLN A 301 -23.43 -9.48 1.01
C GLN A 301 -24.14 -8.21 0.54
N GLU A 302 -25.00 -7.62 1.37
CA GLU A 302 -25.68 -6.35 1.06
C GLU A 302 -24.66 -5.24 0.82
N ARG A 303 -23.62 -5.15 1.66
CA ARG A 303 -22.54 -4.17 1.50
C ARG A 303 -21.68 -4.42 0.27
N ALA A 304 -21.47 -5.68 -0.11
CA ALA A 304 -20.80 -6.05 -1.35
C ALA A 304 -21.61 -5.56 -2.56
N ALA A 305 -22.91 -5.87 -2.59
CA ALA A 305 -23.81 -5.49 -3.66
C ALA A 305 -23.91 -3.96 -3.81
N ALA A 306 -24.03 -3.23 -2.70
CA ALA A 306 -24.06 -1.76 -2.69
C ALA A 306 -22.80 -1.11 -3.28
N GLN A 307 -21.66 -1.81 -3.27
CA GLN A 307 -20.39 -1.34 -3.82
C GLN A 307 -20.09 -1.92 -5.22
N GLY A 308 -21.02 -2.68 -5.82
CA GLY A 308 -20.79 -3.34 -7.10
C GLY A 308 -19.67 -4.38 -7.05
N THR A 309 -19.55 -5.07 -5.91
CA THR A 309 -18.50 -6.05 -5.58
C THR A 309 -19.15 -7.35 -5.12
N HIS A 310 -18.38 -8.41 -4.91
CA HIS A 310 -18.86 -9.65 -4.30
C HIS A 310 -18.05 -10.01 -3.06
N LEU A 311 -18.52 -10.99 -2.28
CA LEU A 311 -17.69 -11.55 -1.22
C LEU A 311 -16.50 -12.32 -1.81
N LEU A 312 -15.41 -12.35 -1.06
CA LEU A 312 -14.13 -12.94 -1.43
C LEU A 312 -14.27 -14.33 -2.03
N THR A 313 -13.69 -14.50 -3.20
CA THR A 313 -13.36 -15.79 -3.83
C THR A 313 -11.86 -16.04 -3.75
N ILE A 314 -11.45 -17.30 -3.81
CA ILE A 314 -10.04 -17.68 -3.74
C ILE A 314 -9.79 -18.78 -4.76
N ASN A 315 -9.02 -18.42 -5.79
CA ASN A 315 -8.83 -19.17 -7.02
C ASN A 315 -7.50 -19.91 -7.06
N ASP A 316 -6.51 -19.50 -6.26
CA ASP A 316 -5.26 -20.25 -6.10
C ASP A 316 -4.58 -20.06 -4.74
N LYS A 317 -3.47 -20.79 -4.56
CA LYS A 317 -2.67 -20.76 -3.34
C LYS A 317 -1.94 -19.43 -3.12
N ALA A 318 -1.48 -18.78 -4.19
CA ALA A 318 -0.72 -17.53 -4.07
C ALA A 318 -1.65 -16.37 -3.63
N GLU A 319 -2.86 -16.31 -4.19
CA GLU A 319 -3.91 -15.40 -3.75
C GLU A 319 -4.28 -15.63 -2.28
N GLN A 320 -4.46 -16.89 -1.86
CA GLN A 320 -4.73 -17.24 -0.46
C GLN A 320 -3.63 -16.75 0.49
N GLU A 321 -2.37 -16.93 0.13
CA GLU A 321 -1.22 -16.51 0.93
C GLU A 321 -1.16 -14.98 1.00
N TRP A 322 -1.33 -14.29 -0.13
CA TRP A 322 -1.36 -12.83 -0.22
C TRP A 322 -2.49 -12.23 0.64
N LEU A 323 -3.70 -12.78 0.59
CA LEU A 323 -4.84 -12.31 1.39
C LEU A 323 -4.56 -12.36 2.89
N LEU A 324 -3.87 -13.41 3.35
CA LEU A 324 -3.50 -13.56 4.77
C LEU A 324 -2.37 -12.62 5.20
N GLU A 325 -1.50 -12.24 4.27
CA GLU A 325 -0.46 -11.24 4.52
C GLU A 325 -1.07 -9.84 4.64
N VAL A 326 -1.99 -9.48 3.74
CA VAL A 326 -2.62 -8.15 3.69
C VAL A 326 -3.65 -7.95 4.80
N PHE A 327 -4.57 -8.90 4.96
CA PHE A 327 -5.67 -8.74 5.92
C PHE A 327 -5.36 -9.35 7.30
N GLY A 328 -4.19 -9.97 7.42
CA GLY A 328 -3.68 -10.52 8.66
C GLY A 328 -4.33 -11.85 9.06
N LYS A 329 -3.73 -12.49 10.07
CA LYS A 329 -4.08 -13.83 10.57
C LYS A 329 -4.80 -13.82 11.92
N ARG A 330 -5.23 -12.64 12.40
CA ARG A 330 -5.84 -12.49 13.73
C ARG A 330 -7.36 -12.51 13.72
N GLU A 331 -7.96 -12.26 12.55
CA GLU A 331 -9.38 -12.02 12.36
C GLU A 331 -10.03 -13.18 11.59
N ASN A 332 -11.33 -13.41 11.76
CA ASN A 332 -12.10 -14.35 10.95
C ASN A 332 -12.90 -13.58 9.90
N PHE A 333 -13.01 -14.13 8.70
CA PHE A 333 -13.67 -13.45 7.60
C PHE A 333 -14.79 -14.30 7.00
N TRP A 334 -15.97 -13.69 6.85
CA TRP A 334 -16.97 -14.17 5.91
C TRP A 334 -16.41 -14.11 4.49
N ILE A 335 -16.54 -15.21 3.76
CA ILE A 335 -16.15 -15.32 2.35
C ILE A 335 -17.34 -15.72 1.48
N GLY A 336 -17.18 -15.63 0.16
CA GLY A 336 -18.22 -15.90 -0.82
C GLY A 336 -18.58 -17.37 -0.97
N LEU A 337 -17.90 -18.29 -0.28
CA LEU A 337 -18.17 -19.72 -0.41
C LEU A 337 -19.37 -20.11 0.47
N THR A 338 -20.32 -20.81 -0.15
CA THR A 338 -21.44 -21.45 0.54
C THR A 338 -21.37 -22.96 0.38
N ALA A 339 -21.84 -23.68 1.40
CA ALA A 339 -21.95 -25.13 1.39
C ALA A 339 -23.42 -25.53 1.64
N ASP A 340 -24.08 -26.02 0.60
CA ASP A 340 -25.38 -26.67 0.72
C ASP A 340 -25.17 -28.14 1.05
N LEU A 341 -25.45 -28.52 2.29
CA LEU A 341 -25.33 -29.92 2.75
C LEU A 341 -26.44 -30.82 2.21
N LYS A 342 -27.61 -30.26 1.86
CA LYS A 342 -28.74 -31.02 1.33
C LYS A 342 -28.50 -31.37 -0.13
N GLU A 343 -28.08 -30.40 -0.93
CA GLU A 343 -27.72 -30.63 -2.34
C GLU A 343 -26.30 -31.19 -2.51
N ARG A 344 -25.51 -31.23 -1.42
CA ARG A 344 -24.11 -31.67 -1.41
C ARG A 344 -23.24 -30.87 -2.37
N LYS A 345 -23.49 -29.56 -2.43
CA LYS A 345 -22.83 -28.64 -3.35
C LYS A 345 -22.12 -27.55 -2.58
N GLN A 346 -21.02 -27.12 -3.17
CA GLN A 346 -20.31 -25.90 -2.79
C GLN A 346 -20.38 -24.96 -3.98
N GLN A 347 -20.54 -23.67 -3.71
CA GLN A 347 -20.53 -22.66 -4.76
C GLN A 347 -20.04 -21.32 -4.22
N TRP A 348 -19.30 -20.61 -5.05
CA TRP A 348 -19.03 -19.19 -4.82
C TRP A 348 -20.30 -18.39 -5.15
N ASP A 349 -20.56 -17.35 -4.37
CA ASP A 349 -21.72 -16.45 -4.55
C ASP A 349 -21.74 -15.78 -5.93
N ASN A 350 -20.56 -15.51 -6.51
CA ASN A 350 -20.44 -14.92 -7.84
C ASN A 350 -20.57 -15.95 -8.98
N GLY A 351 -20.76 -17.23 -8.66
CA GLY A 351 -20.91 -18.32 -9.63
C GLY A 351 -19.60 -18.84 -10.24
N GLU A 352 -18.44 -18.35 -9.79
CA GLU A 352 -17.15 -18.87 -10.26
C GLU A 352 -16.98 -20.37 -9.94
N PRO A 353 -16.28 -21.13 -10.81
CA PRO A 353 -15.99 -22.53 -10.54
C PRO A 353 -15.00 -22.67 -9.38
N ILE A 354 -15.24 -23.63 -8.49
CA ILE A 354 -14.30 -23.96 -7.41
C ILE A 354 -13.14 -24.77 -7.99
N ILE A 355 -12.04 -24.10 -8.31
CA ILE A 355 -10.81 -24.70 -8.85
C ILE A 355 -9.71 -24.87 -7.81
N TYR A 356 -9.87 -24.24 -6.65
CA TYR A 356 -8.96 -24.29 -5.52
C TYR A 356 -9.72 -24.51 -4.22
N THR A 357 -9.13 -25.28 -3.30
CA THR A 357 -9.71 -25.51 -1.97
C THR A 357 -8.65 -25.49 -0.88
N ASN A 358 -8.99 -24.93 0.28
CA ASN A 358 -8.06 -24.81 1.41
C ASN A 358 -8.74 -25.07 2.77
N TRP A 359 -9.46 -26.19 2.86
CA TRP A 359 -10.21 -26.60 4.06
C TRP A 359 -9.32 -26.86 5.28
N LEU A 360 -9.85 -26.58 6.48
CA LEU A 360 -9.16 -26.81 7.75
C LEU A 360 -8.98 -28.30 8.04
N SER A 361 -9.99 -29.11 7.76
CA SER A 361 -9.89 -30.57 7.81
C SER A 361 -10.32 -31.24 6.50
N PRO A 362 -9.67 -32.35 6.10
CA PRO A 362 -10.14 -33.18 4.99
C PRO A 362 -11.56 -33.73 5.22
N GLN A 363 -11.95 -33.90 6.48
CA GLN A 363 -13.28 -34.37 6.86
C GLN A 363 -14.35 -33.34 6.52
N GLU A 364 -14.14 -32.05 6.76
CA GLU A 364 -15.08 -30.98 6.37
C GLU A 364 -15.26 -30.89 4.86
N ALA A 365 -14.17 -31.01 4.09
CA ALA A 365 -14.24 -31.08 2.63
C ALA A 365 -15.10 -32.26 2.16
N THR A 366 -15.15 -33.35 2.93
CA THR A 366 -15.84 -34.59 2.56
C THR A 366 -17.24 -34.71 3.19
N GLU A 367 -17.50 -34.11 4.36
CA GLU A 367 -18.78 -34.12 5.07
C GLU A 367 -19.86 -33.35 4.32
N ILE A 368 -19.47 -32.30 3.60
CA ILE A 368 -20.34 -31.55 2.68
C ILE A 368 -20.88 -32.47 1.57
N THR A 369 -20.10 -33.48 1.17
CA THR A 369 -20.52 -34.46 0.14
C THR A 369 -21.22 -35.70 0.70
N LYS A 370 -21.26 -35.89 2.03
CA LYS A 370 -21.74 -37.13 2.68
C LYS A 370 -22.94 -36.96 3.61
N SER A 371 -23.18 -35.78 4.17
CA SER A 371 -24.33 -35.55 5.07
C SER A 371 -25.65 -35.56 4.27
N ALA A 372 -26.61 -36.38 4.71
CA ALA A 372 -27.99 -36.42 4.24
C ALA A 372 -28.93 -36.88 5.37
N GLN A 373 -28.68 -36.38 6.59
CA GLN A 373 -29.60 -36.57 7.70
C GLN A 373 -29.54 -35.36 8.63
N GLY A 374 -30.59 -34.54 8.57
CA GLY A 374 -30.78 -33.35 9.39
C GLY A 374 -31.57 -32.30 8.61
N SER A 375 -32.68 -31.82 9.16
CA SER A 375 -33.61 -30.87 8.54
C SER A 375 -33.10 -29.43 8.55
N ASP A 376 -31.80 -29.19 8.47
CA ASP A 376 -31.23 -27.86 8.59
C ASP A 376 -31.33 -27.16 7.24
N ALA A 377 -32.45 -26.46 7.05
CA ALA A 377 -32.90 -25.87 5.79
C ALA A 377 -32.10 -24.61 5.36
N ASN A 378 -30.86 -24.42 5.82
CA ASN A 378 -30.07 -23.22 5.50
C ASN A 378 -28.71 -23.58 4.90
N PRO A 379 -28.23 -22.82 3.88
CA PRO A 379 -26.86 -22.97 3.42
C PRO A 379 -25.92 -22.71 4.59
N ASN A 380 -24.94 -23.60 4.79
CA ASN A 380 -23.90 -23.31 5.77
C ASN A 380 -22.88 -22.38 5.14
N TYR A 381 -22.57 -21.31 5.86
CA TYR A 381 -21.58 -20.34 5.43
C TYR A 381 -20.17 -20.87 5.67
N VAL A 382 -19.23 -20.36 4.89
CA VAL A 382 -17.81 -20.67 5.07
C VAL A 382 -17.09 -19.43 5.56
N VAL A 383 -16.19 -19.66 6.51
CA VAL A 383 -15.34 -18.63 7.11
C VAL A 383 -13.90 -18.95 6.78
N LEU A 384 -13.14 -17.93 6.37
CA LEU A 384 -11.68 -17.96 6.36
C LEU A 384 -11.21 -17.66 7.79
N VAL A 385 -10.64 -18.67 8.44
CA VAL A 385 -10.16 -18.58 9.83
C VAL A 385 -8.75 -18.02 9.82
N GLY A 386 -8.57 -16.77 10.28
CA GLY A 386 -7.28 -16.07 10.17
C GLY A 386 -6.14 -16.83 10.84
N MET A 387 -6.35 -17.35 12.05
CA MET A 387 -5.28 -17.99 12.85
C MET A 387 -4.68 -19.21 12.16
N THR A 388 -5.46 -19.90 11.33
CA THR A 388 -5.04 -21.11 10.61
C THR A 388 -4.79 -20.84 9.13
N GLY A 389 -5.37 -19.76 8.59
CA GLY A 389 -5.40 -19.48 7.16
C GLY A 389 -6.21 -20.51 6.37
N LYS A 390 -7.14 -21.22 7.01
CA LYS A 390 -7.93 -22.31 6.42
C LYS A 390 -9.42 -22.00 6.41
N TRP A 391 -10.15 -22.67 5.55
CA TRP A 391 -11.60 -22.52 5.43
C TRP A 391 -12.33 -23.48 6.34
N GLN A 392 -13.36 -22.99 7.01
CA GLN A 392 -14.17 -23.78 7.92
C GLN A 392 -15.65 -23.49 7.72
N VAL A 393 -16.48 -24.53 7.78
CA VAL A 393 -17.94 -24.39 7.74
C VAL A 393 -18.43 -23.82 9.07
N ALA A 394 -19.09 -22.67 9.01
CA ALA A 394 -19.69 -22.01 10.15
C ALA A 394 -21.15 -22.46 10.31
N ARG A 395 -21.36 -23.42 11.21
CA ARG A 395 -22.70 -23.92 11.57
C ARG A 395 -23.42 -22.90 12.46
N PRO A 396 -24.76 -22.77 12.38
CA PRO A 396 -25.55 -21.79 13.14
C PRO A 396 -25.22 -21.68 14.64
N ASP A 397 -24.97 -22.81 15.30
CA ASP A 397 -24.67 -22.86 16.74
C ASP A 397 -23.18 -22.82 17.09
N SER A 398 -22.30 -22.66 16.09
CA SER A 398 -20.85 -22.64 16.30
C SER A 398 -20.38 -21.30 16.88
N PRO A 399 -19.45 -21.31 17.86
CA PRO A 399 -18.76 -20.09 18.31
C PRO A 399 -18.12 -19.32 17.15
N LEU A 400 -17.77 -20.01 16.06
CA LEU A 400 -17.17 -19.42 14.87
C LEU A 400 -18.03 -18.30 14.26
N ILE A 401 -19.36 -18.44 14.23
CA ILE A 401 -20.25 -17.38 13.72
C ILE A 401 -20.14 -16.13 14.58
N ARG A 402 -20.20 -16.29 15.91
CA ARG A 402 -20.13 -15.17 16.86
C ARG A 402 -18.76 -14.48 16.89
N MET A 403 -17.73 -15.20 16.49
CA MET A 403 -16.35 -14.71 16.42
C MET A 403 -15.98 -14.16 15.03
N THR A 404 -16.93 -14.09 14.09
CA THR A 404 -16.71 -13.57 12.74
C THR A 404 -17.46 -12.26 12.56
N GLU A 405 -16.75 -11.16 12.79
CA GLU A 405 -17.29 -9.80 12.73
C GLU A 405 -16.80 -9.03 11.50
N ARG A 406 -16.23 -9.73 10.51
CA ARG A 406 -15.63 -9.13 9.32
C ARG A 406 -15.85 -9.96 8.08
N ALA A 407 -15.75 -9.31 6.92
CA ALA A 407 -15.77 -9.93 5.61
C ALA A 407 -14.70 -9.31 4.73
N ILE A 408 -14.29 -10.05 3.69
CA ILE A 408 -13.48 -9.50 2.60
C ILE A 408 -14.37 -9.41 1.37
N LEU A 409 -14.46 -8.21 0.81
CA LEU A 409 -15.09 -7.94 -0.48
C LEU A 409 -14.04 -8.05 -1.58
N GLU A 410 -14.49 -8.35 -2.79
CA GLU A 410 -13.64 -8.50 -3.96
C GLU A 410 -14.26 -7.79 -5.17
N LYS A 411 -13.41 -7.08 -5.92
CA LYS A 411 -13.68 -6.50 -7.22
C LYS A 411 -12.70 -7.10 -8.23
N ALA A 412 -13.19 -8.01 -9.06
CA ALA A 412 -12.39 -8.66 -10.09
C ALA A 412 -11.88 -7.66 -11.14
N ASN A 413 -10.70 -7.95 -11.72
CA ASN A 413 -10.07 -7.20 -12.82
C ASN A 413 -10.05 -5.67 -12.61
N PHE A 414 -9.68 -5.23 -11.42
CA PHE A 414 -9.55 -3.82 -11.11
C PHE A 414 -8.38 -3.18 -11.89
N ILE A 415 -8.72 -2.45 -12.95
CA ILE A 415 -7.79 -1.68 -13.78
C ILE A 415 -8.26 -0.24 -13.75
N ILE A 416 -7.39 0.68 -13.32
CA ILE A 416 -7.70 2.11 -13.28
C ILE A 416 -7.73 2.66 -14.70
N GLY A 417 -8.79 3.41 -15.05
CA GLY A 417 -9.03 3.95 -16.39
C GLY A 417 -9.54 2.96 -17.43
N ALA A 418 -9.90 1.73 -17.04
CA ALA A 418 -10.58 0.82 -17.94
C ALA A 418 -12.04 1.28 -18.17
N PRO A 419 -12.57 1.16 -19.41
CA PRO A 419 -13.97 1.47 -19.66
C PRO A 419 -14.86 0.60 -18.73
N ALA A 420 -15.92 1.20 -18.19
CA ALA A 420 -16.89 0.47 -17.37
C ALA A 420 -17.35 -0.78 -18.14
N PRO A 421 -17.48 -1.95 -17.49
CA PRO A 421 -17.96 -3.14 -18.17
C PRO A 421 -19.32 -2.82 -18.79
N GLU A 422 -19.43 -2.96 -20.11
CA GLU A 422 -20.72 -2.92 -20.79
C GLU A 422 -21.59 -3.97 -20.11
N GLY A 423 -22.58 -3.54 -19.34
CA GLY A 423 -23.51 -4.45 -18.70
C GLY A 423 -24.07 -5.39 -19.75
N ASP A 424 -24.04 -6.69 -19.50
CA ASP A 424 -24.45 -7.75 -20.41
C ASP A 424 -25.74 -7.35 -21.17
N VAL A 425 -25.55 -6.83 -22.39
CA VAL A 425 -26.65 -6.61 -23.33
C VAL A 425 -26.99 -7.98 -23.89
N GLU A 426 -28.09 -8.52 -23.36
CA GLU A 426 -28.95 -9.56 -23.94
C GLU A 426 -28.26 -10.74 -24.63
N LYS A 427 -28.30 -11.89 -23.97
CA LYS A 427 -28.68 -13.13 -24.66
C LYS A 427 -30.10 -13.50 -24.25
N ARG A 428 -31.07 -13.04 -25.03
CA ARG A 428 -32.40 -13.65 -25.14
C ARG A 428 -32.33 -14.96 -25.89
#